data_AF-A0A6N2CVH9-F1
#
_entry.id   AF-A0A6N2CVH9-F1
#
_cell.length_a   1.000
_cell.length_b   1.000
_cell.length_c   1.000
_cell.angle_alpha   90.00
_cell.angle_beta   90.00
_cell.angle_gamma   90.00
#
_symmetry.space_group_name_H-M   'P 1'
#
loop_
_entity.id
_entity.type
_entity.pdbx_description
1 polymer ?
#
loop_
_entity_poly.entity_id
_entity_poly.type
_entity_poly.pdbx_seq_one_letter_code
_entity_poly.pdbx_strand_id
1 'polypeptide(L)'
;MREAKDKHFLKKPIYEGGRQALFDFIKRNLKYPKEALKNKIEGVVIVRYTINKDGKVIKTEVKNSLGYGCDEEAQRVVKMLKFHVPKNRKLKVLFHKKIHIKFTLPKKKDAPKKVEISYSSQKKDEQKPKTSYEYTIEY
;
A
#
# COMPACT_ATOMS: atom_id res chain seq x y z
N MET A 1 -40.22 -1.37 5.02
CA MET A 1 -38.97 -1.90 4.42
C MET A 1 -37.78 -1.30 5.16
N ARG A 2 -37.02 -2.07 5.94
CA ARG A 2 -35.78 -1.59 6.58
C ARG A 2 -34.65 -1.72 5.56
N GLU A 3 -34.26 -0.61 4.94
CA GLU A 3 -33.05 -0.54 4.11
C GLU A 3 -31.87 -1.06 4.93
N ALA A 4 -31.22 -2.11 4.43
CA ALA A 4 -29.97 -2.60 4.96
C ALA A 4 -28.92 -1.50 4.78
N LYS A 5 -28.75 -0.65 5.81
CA LYS A 5 -27.68 0.36 5.87
C LYS A 5 -26.37 -0.32 5.47
N ASP A 6 -25.74 0.18 4.41
CA ASP A 6 -24.45 -0.27 3.91
C ASP A 6 -23.51 -0.69 5.06
N LYS A 7 -23.15 -1.99 5.10
CA LYS A 7 -22.27 -2.56 6.13
C LYS A 7 -20.87 -1.91 6.16
N HIS A 8 -20.53 -1.10 5.16
CA HIS A 8 -19.31 -0.28 5.13
C HIS A 8 -19.62 1.21 5.33
N PHE A 9 -19.84 1.59 6.58
CA PHE A 9 -19.97 2.99 6.99
C PHE A 9 -18.71 3.82 6.69
N LEU A 10 -17.54 3.19 6.66
CA LEU A 10 -16.24 3.82 6.40
C LEU A 10 -15.52 3.28 5.16
N LYS A 11 -15.74 3.92 4.01
CA LYS A 11 -14.89 3.75 2.82
C LYS A 11 -13.44 4.20 3.10
N LYS A 12 -12.47 3.38 2.70
CA LYS A 12 -11.03 3.62 2.91
C LYS A 12 -10.43 4.45 1.77
N PRO A 13 -9.36 5.22 2.01
CA PRO A 13 -8.69 5.96 0.94
C PRO A 13 -7.95 4.99 0.02
N ILE A 14 -8.08 5.22 -1.28
CA ILE A 14 -7.50 4.39 -2.35
C ILE A 14 -6.57 5.28 -3.17
N TYR A 15 -5.43 4.76 -3.60
CA TYR A 15 -4.55 5.48 -4.52
C TYR A 15 -5.06 5.30 -5.95
N GLU A 16 -4.98 6.33 -6.78
CA GLU A 16 -5.39 6.26 -8.18
C GLU A 16 -4.53 5.23 -8.93
N GLY A 17 -5.17 4.26 -9.59
CA GLY A 17 -4.46 3.11 -10.18
C GLY A 17 -4.08 2.01 -9.16
N GLY A 18 -4.57 2.09 -7.92
CA GLY A 18 -4.44 1.04 -6.91
C GLY A 18 -3.04 0.94 -6.31
N ARG A 19 -2.72 -0.25 -5.79
CA ARG A 19 -1.44 -0.48 -5.07
C ARG A 19 -0.24 -0.50 -6.01
N GLN A 20 -0.39 -1.02 -7.22
CA GLN A 20 0.71 -1.12 -8.19
C GLN A 20 1.17 0.28 -8.63
N ALA A 21 0.24 1.14 -9.05
CA ALA A 21 0.53 2.51 -9.43
C ALA A 21 1.22 3.31 -8.31
N LEU A 22 0.82 3.07 -7.05
CA LEU A 22 1.47 3.66 -5.88
C LEU A 22 2.95 3.26 -5.79
N PHE A 23 3.25 1.97 -5.90
CA PHE A 23 4.63 1.49 -5.85
C PHE A 23 5.44 1.96 -7.06
N ASP A 24 4.84 2.03 -8.25
CA ASP A 24 5.51 2.53 -9.44
C ASP A 24 5.78 4.03 -9.37
N PHE A 25 4.86 4.80 -8.78
CA PHE A 25 5.10 6.21 -8.49
C PHE A 25 6.27 6.38 -7.53
N ILE A 26 6.31 5.58 -6.45
CA ILE A 26 7.41 5.62 -5.49
C ILE A 26 8.72 5.28 -6.20
N LYS A 27 8.81 4.15 -6.91
CA LYS A 27 10.03 3.75 -7.63
C LYS A 27 10.52 4.81 -8.61
N ARG A 28 9.61 5.49 -9.32
CA ARG A 28 9.95 6.55 -10.27
C ARG A 28 10.45 7.83 -9.60
N ASN A 29 9.92 8.16 -8.43
CA ASN A 29 10.26 9.40 -7.71
C ASN A 29 11.35 9.21 -6.65
N LEU A 30 11.64 7.98 -6.25
CA LEU A 30 12.62 7.62 -5.23
C LEU A 30 14.03 7.83 -5.77
N LYS A 31 14.80 8.69 -5.11
CA LYS A 31 16.20 8.96 -5.43
C LYS A 31 17.10 8.36 -4.37
N TYR A 32 18.03 7.50 -4.77
CA TYR A 32 18.97 6.92 -3.82
C TYR A 32 19.95 8.00 -3.30
N PRO A 33 20.05 8.24 -1.99
CA PRO A 33 21.01 9.18 -1.43
C PRO A 33 22.46 8.78 -1.75
N LYS A 34 23.34 9.76 -2.00
CA LYS A 34 24.75 9.50 -2.31
C LYS A 34 25.48 8.80 -1.16
N GLU A 35 25.13 9.14 0.08
CA GLU A 35 25.72 8.53 1.30
C GLU A 35 25.36 7.05 1.41
N ALA A 36 24.08 6.71 1.22
CA ALA A 36 23.62 5.33 1.21
C ALA A 36 24.24 4.52 0.06
N LEU A 37 24.47 5.12 -1.12
CA LEU A 37 25.19 4.48 -2.23
C LEU A 37 26.67 4.21 -1.90
N LYS A 38 27.38 5.20 -1.34
CA LYS A 38 28.79 5.08 -0.96
C LYS A 38 28.99 3.97 0.08
N ASN A 39 28.10 3.89 1.05
CA ASN A 39 28.14 2.92 2.13
C ASN A 39 27.46 1.58 1.78
N LYS A 40 26.97 1.42 0.54
CA LYS A 40 26.28 0.20 0.05
C LYS A 40 25.15 -0.26 0.98
N ILE A 41 24.39 0.69 1.52
CA ILE A 41 23.34 0.41 2.50
C ILE A 41 22.08 -0.04 1.80
N GLU A 42 21.60 -1.25 2.07
CA GLU A 42 20.33 -1.77 1.58
C GLU A 42 19.36 -1.99 2.73
N GLY A 43 18.05 -1.87 2.47
CA GLY A 43 17.07 -2.16 3.50
C GLY A 43 15.66 -1.69 3.19
N VAL A 44 14.83 -1.66 4.23
CA VAL A 44 13.44 -1.24 4.14
C VAL A 44 13.19 -0.12 5.15
N VAL A 45 12.80 1.04 4.64
CA VAL A 45 12.30 2.14 5.46
C VAL A 45 10.80 1.99 5.63
N ILE A 46 10.33 2.03 6.87
CA ILE A 46 8.90 1.97 7.18
C ILE A 46 8.44 3.36 7.57
N VAL A 47 7.57 3.94 6.73
CA VAL A 47 7.00 5.26 6.98
C VAL A 47 5.53 5.12 7.33
N ARG A 48 5.15 5.60 8.50
CA ARG A 48 3.75 5.84 8.89
C ARG A 48 3.36 7.24 8.44
N TYR A 49 2.18 7.37 7.86
CA TYR A 49 1.69 8.67 7.42
C TYR A 49 0.18 8.80 7.63
N THR A 50 -0.26 10.04 7.76
CA THR A 50 -1.66 10.41 8.01
C THR A 50 -2.22 11.11 6.79
N ILE A 51 -3.31 10.57 6.25
CA ILE A 51 -4.04 11.10 5.11
C ILE A 51 -5.24 11.88 5.63
N ASN A 52 -5.41 13.12 5.14
CA ASN A 52 -6.56 13.96 5.42
C ASN A 52 -7.75 13.63 4.50
N LYS A 53 -8.94 14.17 4.78
CA LYS A 53 -10.16 14.02 3.96
C LYS A 53 -9.96 14.41 2.48
N ASP A 54 -9.03 15.33 2.19
CA ASP A 54 -8.72 15.79 0.83
C ASP A 54 -7.73 14.86 0.10
N GLY A 55 -7.28 13.79 0.76
CA GLY A 55 -6.34 12.83 0.19
C GLY A 55 -4.87 13.23 0.24
N LYS A 56 -4.57 14.39 0.84
CA LYS A 56 -3.20 14.84 1.07
C LYS A 56 -2.62 14.19 2.33
N VAL A 57 -1.32 13.89 2.28
CA VAL A 57 -0.56 13.46 3.45
C VAL A 57 -0.21 14.69 4.29
N ILE A 58 -0.67 14.71 5.54
CA ILE A 58 -0.46 15.85 6.46
C ILE A 58 0.65 15.60 7.49
N LYS A 59 0.90 14.34 7.84
CA LYS A 59 1.92 13.96 8.83
C LYS A 59 2.63 12.71 8.34
N THR A 60 3.95 12.69 8.50
CA THR A 60 4.81 11.54 8.23
C THR A 60 5.65 11.25 9.47
N GLU A 61 5.83 9.98 9.79
CA GLU A 61 6.58 9.48 10.94
C GLU A 61 7.36 8.25 10.47
N VAL A 62 8.68 8.23 10.67
CA VAL A 62 9.51 7.08 10.34
C VAL A 62 9.44 6.10 11.50
N LYS A 63 8.99 4.87 11.22
CA LYS A 63 8.90 3.79 12.22
C LYS A 63 10.11 2.86 12.18
N ASN A 64 10.70 2.68 11.00
CA ASN A 64 11.96 1.97 10.84
C ASN A 64 12.88 2.85 10.01
N SER A 65 13.92 3.36 10.64
CA SER A 65 14.95 4.18 10.02
C SER A 65 16.05 3.28 9.44
N LEU A 66 16.50 3.62 8.24
CA LEU A 66 17.68 3.02 7.62
C LEU A 66 18.91 3.94 7.76
N GLY A 67 18.70 5.24 8.01
CA GLY A 67 19.76 6.25 8.07
C GLY A 67 20.32 6.63 6.69
N TYR A 68 21.46 7.32 6.68
CA TYR A 68 22.24 7.67 5.47
C TYR A 68 21.45 8.46 4.41
N GLY A 69 20.48 9.28 4.85
CA GLY A 69 19.63 10.09 3.97
C GLY A 69 18.40 9.36 3.41
N CYS A 70 18.23 8.05 3.68
CA CYS A 70 17.12 7.26 3.14
C CYS A 70 15.78 7.64 3.78
N ASP A 71 15.81 8.05 5.04
CA ASP A 71 14.61 8.35 5.82
C ASP A 71 13.97 9.67 5.36
N GLU A 72 14.79 10.67 5.08
CA GLU A 72 14.41 11.98 4.55
C GLU A 72 13.83 11.83 3.15
N GLU A 73 14.49 11.06 2.29
CA GLU A 73 14.00 10.79 0.94
C GLU A 73 12.67 10.03 0.96
N ALA A 74 12.55 9.00 1.80
CA ALA A 74 11.32 8.25 1.96
C ALA A 74 10.16 9.16 2.40
N GLN A 75 10.41 10.06 3.36
CA GLN A 75 9.42 11.06 3.79
C GLN A 75 9.04 12.03 2.67
N ARG A 76 10.02 12.50 1.88
CA ARG A 76 9.79 13.40 0.75
C ARG A 76 8.84 12.77 -0.26
N VAL A 77 9.11 11.53 -0.69
CA VAL A 77 8.27 10.81 -1.66
C VAL A 77 6.86 10.57 -1.11
N VAL A 78 6.74 10.19 0.17
CA VAL A 78 5.43 9.95 0.80
C VAL A 78 4.60 11.24 0.90
N LYS A 79 5.23 12.40 1.16
CA LYS A 79 4.54 13.70 1.19
C LYS A 79 3.99 14.11 -0.19
N MET A 80 4.60 13.65 -1.28
CA MET A 80 4.14 13.92 -2.65
C MET A 80 2.93 13.08 -3.05
N LEU A 81 2.57 12.05 -2.27
CA LEU A 81 1.45 11.17 -2.59
C LEU A 81 0.11 11.89 -2.40
N LYS A 82 -0.77 11.68 -3.36
CA LYS A 82 -2.17 12.11 -3.32
C LYS A 82 -3.08 10.89 -3.42
N PHE A 83 -3.97 10.74 -2.45
CA PHE A 83 -4.94 9.65 -2.40
C PHE A 83 -6.32 10.14 -2.80
N HIS A 84 -7.14 9.23 -3.33
CA HIS A 84 -8.56 9.46 -3.49
C HIS A 84 -9.28 9.02 -2.22
N VAL A 85 -9.90 9.97 -1.51
CA VAL A 85 -10.71 9.70 -0.33
C VAL A 85 -12.17 9.87 -0.70
N PRO A 86 -12.97 8.78 -0.71
CA PRO A 86 -14.39 8.90 -0.96
C PRO A 86 -15.08 9.71 0.14
N LYS A 87 -16.06 10.54 -0.23
CA LYS A 87 -16.83 11.33 0.74
C LYS A 87 -17.68 10.40 1.60
N ASN A 88 -17.27 10.17 2.85
CA ASN A 88 -18.10 9.55 3.86
C ASN A 88 -19.09 10.57 4.40
N ARG A 89 -20.35 10.17 4.61
CA ARG A 89 -21.53 10.95 5.07
C ARG A 89 -21.23 12.00 6.17
N LYS A 90 -20.52 13.08 5.81
CA LYS A 90 -20.10 14.23 6.64
C LYS A 90 -19.08 13.94 7.77
N LEU A 91 -18.41 12.78 7.79
CA LEU A 91 -17.40 12.47 8.82
C LEU A 91 -16.00 12.95 8.41
N LYS A 92 -15.36 13.74 9.26
CA LYS A 92 -13.95 14.11 9.15
C LYS A 92 -13.10 13.00 9.78
N VAL A 93 -12.57 12.10 8.96
CA VAL A 93 -11.71 10.99 9.42
C VAL A 93 -10.29 11.19 8.92
N LEU A 94 -9.32 11.03 9.83
CA LEU A 94 -7.91 10.93 9.49
C LEU A 94 -7.54 9.45 9.34
N PHE A 95 -6.88 9.10 8.25
CA PHE A 95 -6.46 7.73 8.00
C PHE A 95 -4.97 7.57 8.25
N HIS A 96 -4.61 6.67 9.16
CA HIS A 96 -3.21 6.30 9.39
C HIS A 96 -2.85 5.08 8.57
N LYS A 97 -1.81 5.17 7.75
CA LYS A 97 -1.27 4.06 6.97
C LYS A 97 0.22 3.92 7.18
N LYS A 98 0.74 2.73 6.89
CA LYS A 98 2.18 2.44 6.84
C LYS A 98 2.54 1.97 5.44
N ILE A 99 3.71 2.38 4.95
CA ILE A 99 4.28 1.91 3.70
C ILE A 99 5.71 1.45 3.92
N HIS A 100 6.07 0.37 3.23
CA HIS A 100 7.41 -0.18 3.22
C HIS A 100 8.09 0.24 1.93
N ILE A 101 9.14 1.03 2.03
CA ILE A 101 9.94 1.50 0.89
C ILE A 101 11.24 0.73 0.92
N LYS A 102 11.47 -0.11 -0.10
CA LYS A 102 12.67 -0.93 -0.21
C LYS A 102 13.73 -0.16 -0.99
N PHE A 103 14.89 0.02 -0.36
CA PHE A 103 16.11 0.51 -0.98
C PHE A 103 16.98 -0.69 -1.34
N THR A 104 17.11 -0.95 -2.63
CA THR A 104 17.98 -1.99 -3.20
C THR A 104 19.05 -1.32 -4.02
N LEU A 105 20.31 -1.73 -3.85
CA LEU A 105 21.37 -1.26 -4.72
C LEU A 105 21.09 -1.75 -6.13
N PRO A 106 21.30 -0.90 -7.15
CA PRO A 106 21.30 -1.35 -8.52
C PRO A 106 22.50 -2.30 -8.69
N LYS A 107 22.23 -3.61 -8.71
CA LYS A 107 23.23 -4.58 -9.18
C LYS A 107 23.61 -4.16 -10.60
N LYS A 108 24.90 -3.93 -10.84
CA LYS A 108 25.46 -3.71 -12.17
C LYS A 108 24.86 -4.79 -13.08
N LYS A 109 24.13 -4.39 -14.12
CA LYS A 109 23.37 -5.33 -14.96
C LYS A 109 24.33 -6.30 -15.62
N ASP A 110 24.48 -7.50 -15.07
CA ASP A 110 24.87 -8.66 -15.86
C ASP A 110 23.69 -8.97 -16.81
N ALA A 111 24.00 -9.30 -18.06
CA ALA A 111 23.06 -9.49 -19.17
C ALA A 111 21.81 -10.31 -18.80
N PRO A 112 20.63 -10.06 -19.42
CA PRO A 112 19.37 -10.65 -19.01
C PRO A 112 19.41 -12.18 -19.09
N LYS A 113 19.38 -12.86 -17.94
CA LYS A 113 19.09 -14.29 -17.88
C LYS A 113 17.63 -14.50 -18.28
N LYS A 114 17.42 -15.23 -19.39
CA LYS A 114 16.10 -15.73 -19.81
C LYS A 114 15.47 -16.49 -18.64
N VAL A 115 14.29 -16.07 -18.20
CA VAL A 115 13.49 -16.78 -17.20
C VAL A 115 12.57 -17.71 -17.97
N GLU A 116 12.78 -19.02 -17.87
CA GLU A 116 11.81 -20.03 -18.30
C GLU A 116 10.59 -19.94 -17.38
N ILE A 117 9.46 -19.50 -17.92
CA ILE A 117 8.18 -19.47 -17.21
C ILE A 117 7.59 -20.89 -17.32
N SER A 118 7.83 -21.74 -16.32
CA SER A 118 7.04 -22.96 -16.15
C SER A 118 5.72 -22.58 -15.45
N TYR A 119 4.64 -22.57 -16.21
CA TYR A 119 3.29 -22.41 -15.66
C TYR A 119 2.95 -23.65 -14.82
N SER A 120 3.09 -23.58 -13.50
CA SER A 120 2.36 -24.49 -12.63
C SER A 120 0.94 -23.92 -12.44
N SER A 121 0.00 -24.45 -13.20
CA SER A 121 -1.42 -24.24 -12.95
C SER A 121 -1.78 -24.88 -11.61
N GLN A 122 -1.75 -24.11 -10.52
CA GLN A 122 -2.41 -24.50 -9.28
C GLN A 122 -3.89 -24.11 -9.39
N LYS A 123 -4.74 -25.15 -9.50
CA LYS A 123 -6.20 -25.05 -9.50
C LYS A 123 -6.67 -24.15 -8.35
N LYS A 124 -7.50 -23.18 -8.70
CA LYS A 124 -8.18 -22.26 -7.78
C LYS A 124 -9.32 -23.05 -7.13
N ASP A 125 -9.13 -23.46 -5.88
CA ASP A 125 -10.18 -24.08 -5.07
C ASP A 125 -11.42 -23.19 -5.03
N GLU A 126 -12.53 -23.79 -5.42
CA GLU A 126 -13.84 -23.21 -5.61
C GLU A 126 -14.53 -23.13 -4.24
N GLN A 127 -14.51 -21.96 -3.60
CA GLN A 127 -15.26 -21.72 -2.37
C GLN A 127 -16.76 -21.72 -2.69
N LYS A 128 -17.41 -22.88 -2.48
CA LYS A 128 -18.87 -23.03 -2.47
C LYS A 128 -19.48 -22.14 -1.37
N PRO A 129 -20.56 -21.40 -1.64
CA PRO A 129 -21.29 -20.69 -0.59
C PRO A 129 -22.09 -21.67 0.30
N LYS A 130 -21.90 -21.59 1.61
CA LYS A 130 -22.74 -22.27 2.63
C LYS A 130 -24.07 -21.53 2.76
N THR A 131 -25.13 -22.07 2.20
CA THR A 131 -26.53 -21.72 2.54
C THR A 131 -26.93 -22.49 3.78
N SER A 132 -27.29 -21.79 4.86
CA SER A 132 -27.95 -22.37 6.04
C SER A 132 -29.31 -21.71 6.20
N TYR A 133 -30.37 -22.50 6.14
CA TYR A 133 -31.72 -22.13 6.58
C TYR A 133 -32.29 -23.31 7.35
N GLU A 134 -32.49 -23.13 8.66
CA GLU A 134 -33.24 -24.01 9.53
C GLU A 134 -34.68 -23.47 9.61
N TYR A 135 -35.68 -24.35 9.48
CA TYR A 135 -37.08 -24.04 9.81
C TYR A 135 -37.63 -25.16 10.69
N THR A 136 -38.13 -24.78 11.86
CA THR A 136 -38.86 -25.64 12.80
C THR A 136 -40.33 -25.63 12.43
N ILE A 137 -40.96 -26.81 12.33
CA ILE A 137 -42.42 -26.95 12.23
C ILE A 137 -42.89 -27.65 13.50
N GLU A 138 -43.80 -27.01 14.21
CA GLU A 138 -44.47 -27.54 15.41
C GLU A 138 -45.77 -28.24 15.00
N TYR A 139 -46.12 -29.33 15.70
CA TYR A 139 -47.43 -29.99 15.61
C TYR A 139 -48.12 -29.96 16.97
#